data_AF-A0A6C0IFK6-F1
#
_entry.id   AF-A0A6C0IFK6-F1
#
_cell.length_a   1.000
_cell.length_b   1.000
_cell.length_c   1.000
_cell.angle_alpha   90.00
_cell.angle_beta   90.00
_cell.angle_gamma   90.00
#
_symmetry.space_group_name_H-M   'P 1'
#
loop_
_entity.id
_entity.type
_entity.pdbx_description
1 polymer ?
#
loop_
_entity_poly.entity_id
_entity_poly.type
_entity_poly.pdbx_seq_one_letter_code
_entity_poly.pdbx_strand_id
1 'polypeptide(L)'
;MKTLLPLLYEYLGTFLLVFIVMITTNPFIVGLSFTIIILLIGKFNRGMSNPAISYSMYLQSKISLQEFLSIVAVQFIAALSSYGVYTIVA
;
A
#
# COMPACT_ATOMS: atom_id res chain seq x y z
N MET A 1 5.56 14.55 -0.52
CA MET A 1 5.17 14.28 -1.92
C MET A 1 4.50 15.51 -2.54
N LYS A 2 5.03 16.02 -3.67
CA LYS A 2 4.50 17.21 -4.36
C LYS A 2 3.54 16.88 -5.52
N THR A 3 3.16 15.61 -5.71
CA THR A 3 2.46 15.14 -6.92
C THR A 3 1.46 14.02 -6.62
N LEU A 4 0.40 13.91 -7.43
CA LEU A 4 -0.65 12.87 -7.35
C LEU A 4 -0.14 11.45 -7.67
N LEU A 5 0.84 11.35 -8.57
CA LEU A 5 1.30 10.06 -9.11
C LEU A 5 1.84 9.08 -8.03
N PRO A 6 2.69 9.48 -7.08
CA PRO A 6 3.11 8.62 -5.97
C PRO A 6 1.97 8.12 -5.08
N LEU A 7 0.89 8.90 -4.90
CA LEU A 7 -0.31 8.45 -4.16
C LEU A 7 -1.05 7.36 -4.92
N LEU A 8 -1.17 7.49 -6.25
CA LEU A 8 -1.76 6.44 -7.08
C LEU A 8 -0.99 5.11 -6.95
N TYR A 9 0.34 5.17 -6.91
CA TYR A 9 1.15 3.97 -6.69
C TYR A 9 1.00 3.38 -5.28
N GLU A 10 0.83 4.20 -4.24
CA GLU A 10 0.51 3.71 -2.89
C GLU A 10 -0.89 3.07 -2.86
N TYR A 11 -1.86 3.65 -3.55
CA TYR A 11 -3.20 3.09 -3.71
C TYR A 11 -3.13 1.70 -4.35
N LEU A 12 -2.51 1.58 -5.52
CA LEU A 12 -2.43 0.33 -6.27
C LEU A 12 -1.66 -0.76 -5.53
N GLY A 13 -0.54 -0.40 -4.89
CA GLY A 13 0.25 -1.34 -4.11
C GLY A 13 -0.51 -1.87 -2.90
N THR A 14 -1.18 -0.99 -2.16
CA THR A 14 -2.00 -1.38 -1.00
C THR A 14 -3.20 -2.20 -1.44
N PHE A 15 -3.86 -1.81 -2.53
CA PHE A 15 -5.00 -2.52 -3.05
C PHE A 15 -4.66 -3.99 -3.34
N LEU A 16 -3.59 -4.20 -4.11
CA LEU A 16 -3.14 -5.55 -4.46
C LEU A 16 -2.71 -6.34 -3.22
N LEU A 17 -1.96 -5.73 -2.31
CA LEU A 17 -1.51 -6.40 -1.09
C LEU A 17 -2.69 -6.86 -0.22
N VAL A 18 -3.64 -5.97 0.05
CA VAL A 18 -4.81 -6.28 0.89
C VAL A 18 -5.69 -7.33 0.24
N PHE A 19 -5.93 -7.23 -1.07
CA PHE A 19 -6.68 -8.24 -1.82
C PHE A 19 -6.05 -9.64 -1.74
N ILE A 20 -4.73 -9.74 -1.91
CA ILE A 20 -4.01 -11.02 -1.84
C ILE A 20 -4.09 -11.63 -0.43
N VAL A 21 -3.95 -10.81 0.61
CA VAL A 21 -4.09 -11.27 2.01
C VAL A 21 -5.50 -11.77 2.31
N MET A 22 -6.54 -11.24 1.66
CA MET A 22 -7.91 -11.75 1.80
C MET A 22 -8.14 -13.06 1.05
N ILE A 23 -7.47 -13.26 -0.10
CA ILE A 23 -7.61 -14.48 -0.91
C ILE A 23 -6.84 -15.67 -0.33
N THR A 24 -5.69 -15.43 0.31
CA THR A 24 -4.84 -16.53 0.79
C THR A 24 -4.13 -16.20 2.11
N THR A 25 -4.02 -17.22 2.96
CA THR A 25 -3.22 -17.18 4.18
C THR A 25 -1.83 -17.78 4.01
N ASN A 26 -1.47 -18.24 2.79
CA ASN A 26 -0.15 -18.80 2.54
C ASN A 26 0.93 -17.70 2.64
N PRO A 27 1.85 -17.79 3.60
CA PRO A 27 2.81 -16.71 3.88
C PRO A 27 3.80 -16.49 2.73
N PHE A 28 4.13 -17.53 1.95
CA PHE A 28 5.03 -17.40 0.81
C PHE A 28 4.38 -16.62 -0.33
N ILE A 29 3.09 -16.85 -0.59
CA ILE A 29 2.36 -16.12 -1.63
C ILE A 29 2.22 -14.65 -1.24
N VAL A 30 1.83 -14.36 0.01
CA VAL A 30 1.71 -12.99 0.51
C VAL A 30 3.06 -12.27 0.45
N GLY A 31 4.13 -12.88 0.96
CA GLY A 31 5.47 -12.28 0.99
C GLY A 31 6.05 -12.04 -0.39
N LEU A 32 5.93 -12.99 -1.31
CA LEU A 32 6.40 -12.83 -2.70
C LEU A 32 5.60 -11.75 -3.43
N SER A 33 4.28 -11.72 -3.23
CA SER A 33 3.43 -10.68 -3.81
C SER A 33 3.83 -9.29 -3.33
N PHE A 34 4.06 -9.13 -2.03
CA PHE A 34 4.51 -7.86 -1.48
C PHE A 34 5.88 -7.44 -2.03
N THR A 35 6.80 -8.41 -2.17
CA THR A 35 8.11 -8.18 -2.80
C THR A 35 7.95 -7.64 -4.23
N ILE A 36 7.10 -8.27 -5.05
CA ILE A 36 6.85 -7.84 -6.43
C ILE A 36 6.23 -6.43 -6.44
N ILE A 37 5.25 -6.17 -5.59
CA ILE A 37 4.60 -4.85 -5.48
C ILE A 37 5.65 -3.77 -5.21
N ILE A 38 6.52 -3.97 -4.21
CA ILE A 38 7.59 -3.02 -3.87
C ILE A 38 8.55 -2.82 -5.06
N LEU A 39 8.95 -3.89 -5.75
CA LEU A 39 9.85 -3.78 -6.91
C LEU A 39 9.24 -2.98 -8.05
N LEU A 40 7.92 -3.04 -8.25
CA LEU A 40 7.21 -2.31 -9.28
C LEU A 40 7.01 -0.83 -8.93
N ILE A 41 6.61 -0.53 -7.69
CA ILE A 41 6.24 0.85 -7.30
C ILE A 41 7.37 1.62 -6.63
N GLY A 42 8.39 0.94 -6.10
CA GLY A 42 9.47 1.50 -5.29
C GLY A 42 10.38 2.51 -6.01
N LYS A 43 10.33 2.56 -7.35
CA LYS A 43 11.00 3.60 -8.15
C LYS A 43 10.21 4.91 -8.20
N PHE A 44 8.90 4.85 -8.00
CA PHE A 44 7.98 5.98 -8.11
C PHE A 44 7.56 6.54 -6.75
N ASN A 45 7.54 5.69 -5.72
CA ASN A 45 7.35 6.06 -4.32
C ASN A 45 8.22 5.16 -3.42
N ARG A 46 8.18 5.36 -2.09
CA ARG A 46 8.99 4.54 -1.15
C ARG A 46 8.42 3.13 -0.93
N GLY A 47 7.35 2.73 -1.62
CA GLY A 47 6.77 1.39 -1.61
C GLY A 47 6.20 0.97 -0.26
N MET A 48 5.49 1.87 0.45
CA MET A 48 5.06 1.59 1.82
C MET A 48 3.89 0.59 1.84
N SER A 49 2.83 0.88 1.08
CA SER A 49 1.60 0.07 0.92
C SER A 49 0.98 -0.46 2.23
N ASN A 50 1.32 0.15 3.36
CA ASN A 50 1.01 -0.31 4.70
C ASN A 50 1.12 0.87 5.69
N PRO A 51 0.03 1.21 6.41
CA PRO A 51 0.03 2.32 7.36
C PRO A 51 1.09 2.23 8.47
N ALA A 52 1.43 1.04 8.95
CA ALA A 52 2.46 0.85 9.97
C ALA A 52 3.86 1.17 9.42
N ILE A 53 4.13 0.80 8.16
CA ILE A 53 5.38 1.15 7.48
C ILE A 53 5.43 2.66 7.23
N SER A 54 4.34 3.27 6.74
CA SER A 54 4.21 4.72 6.57
C SER A 54 4.48 5.48 7.88
N TYR A 55 3.95 4.97 9.00
CA TYR A 55 4.20 5.56 10.32
C TYR A 55 5.68 5.44 10.71
N SER A 56 6.31 4.30 10.47
CA SER A 56 7.75 4.13 10.72
C SER A 56 8.60 5.11 9.90
N MET A 57 8.20 5.41 8.66
CA MET A 57 8.88 6.38 7.80
C MET A 57 8.72 7.81 8.32
N TYR A 58 7.54 8.14 8.86
CA TYR A 58 7.31 9.42 9.52
C TYR A 58 8.19 9.57 10.78
N LEU A 59 8.22 8.56 11.65
CA LEU A 59 9.05 8.56 12.86
C LEU A 59 10.54 8.69 12.53
N GLN A 60 10.99 8.10 11.42
CA GLN A 60 12.35 8.24 10.90
C GLN A 60 12.61 9.56 10.16
N SER A 61 11.66 10.50 10.16
CA SER A 61 11.74 11.78 9.45
C SER A 61 11.99 11.63 7.94
N LYS A 62 11.59 10.50 7.34
CA LYS A 62 11.75 10.23 5.90
C LYS A 62 10.63 10.84 5.05
N ILE A 63 9.49 11.15 5.68
CA ILE A 63 8.33 11.82 5.11
C ILE A 63 7.78 12.84 6.12
N SER A 64 7.12 13.89 5.64
CA SER A 64 6.47 14.88 6.52
C SER A 64 5.16 14.33 7.12
N LEU A 65 4.65 14.97 8.18
CA LEU A 65 3.34 14.62 8.75
C LEU A 65 2.22 14.71 7.70
N GLN A 66 2.21 15.77 6.88
CA GLN A 66 1.22 15.96 5.82
C GLN A 66 1.27 14.84 4.77
N GLU A 67 2.48 14.41 4.40
CA GLU A 67 2.69 13.30 3.48
C GLU A 67 2.24 11.97 4.07
N PHE A 68 2.60 11.70 5.33
CA PHE A 68 2.13 10.53 6.08
C PHE A 68 0.60 10.43 6.10
N LEU A 69 -0.09 11.51 6.50
CA LEU A 69 -1.56 11.51 6.57
C LEU A 69 -2.19 11.27 5.21
N SER A 70 -1.63 11.86 4.14
CA SER A 70 -2.12 11.67 2.77
C SER A 70 -1.93 10.24 2.29
N ILE A 71 -0.77 9.64 2.56
CA ILE A 71 -0.46 8.24 2.21
C ILE A 71 -1.40 7.30 2.96
N VAL A 72 -1.53 7.45 4.28
CA VAL A 72 -2.37 6.58 5.12
C VAL A 72 -3.84 6.66 4.70
N ALA A 73 -4.35 7.86 4.41
CA ALA A 73 -5.71 8.01 3.88
C ALA A 73 -5.91 7.21 2.59
N VAL A 74 -4.96 7.30 1.65
CA VAL A 74 -5.01 6.56 0.39
C VAL A 74 -4.88 5.04 0.61
N GLN A 75 -4.04 4.60 1.54
CA GLN A 75 -3.89 3.19 1.91
C GLN A 75 -5.21 2.62 2.47
N PHE A 76 -5.95 3.38 3.27
CA PHE A 76 -7.27 2.97 3.76
C PHE A 76 -8.33 2.94 2.66
N ILE A 77 -8.35 3.92 1.76
CA ILE A 77 -9.27 3.92 0.60
C ILE A 77 -8.98 2.68 -0.27
N ALA A 78 -7.72 2.36 -0.51
CA ALA A 78 -7.32 1.17 -1.26
C ALA A 78 -7.78 -0.13 -0.58
N ALA A 79 -7.66 -0.25 0.74
CA ALA A 79 -8.14 -1.39 1.49
C ALA A 79 -9.67 -1.55 1.36
N LEU A 80 -10.42 -0.45 1.45
CA LEU A 80 -11.87 -0.45 1.25
C LEU A 80 -12.25 -0.91 -0.17
N SER A 81 -11.58 -0.39 -1.19
CA SER A 81 -11.80 -0.81 -2.58
C SER A 81 -11.43 -2.28 -2.80
N SER A 82 -10.38 -2.78 -2.16
CA SER A 82 -9.98 -4.19 -2.22
C SER A 82 -11.05 -5.09 -1.64
N TYR A 83 -11.62 -4.70 -0.49
CA TYR A 83 -12.72 -5.43 0.13
C TYR A 83 -13.95 -5.46 -0.80
N GLY A 84 -14.30 -4.31 -1.40
CA GLY A 84 -15.37 -4.25 -2.38
C GLY A 84 -15.16 -5.23 -3.55
N VAL A 85 -13.96 -5.29 -4.12
CA VAL A 85 -13.65 -6.26 -5.19
C VAL A 85 -13.69 -7.70 -4.69
N TYR A 86 -13.12 -7.96 -3.52
CA TYR A 86 -13.13 -9.29 -2.90
C TYR A 86 -14.55 -9.86 -2.79
N THR A 87 -15.51 -9.06 -2.30
CA THR A 87 -16.91 -9.49 -2.16
C THR A 87 -17.62 -9.82 -3.48
N ILE A 88 -17.07 -9.42 -4.62
CA ILE A 88 -17.64 -9.68 -5.95
C ILE A 88 -17.05 -10.96 -6.57
N VAL A 89 -15.79 -11.28 -6.25
CA VAL A 89 -15.01 -12.29 -6.97
C VAL A 89 -14.65 -13.54 -6.16
N ALA A 90 -14.87 -13.52 -4.84
CA ALA A 90 -14.60 -14.62 -3.91
C ALA A 90 -15.79 -14.83 -2.97
#